data_AF-A0A7G2IVU2-F1
#
_entry.id   AF-A0A7G2IVU2-F1
#
_cell.length_a   1.000
_cell.length_b   1.000
_cell.length_c   1.000
_cell.angle_alpha   90.00
_cell.angle_beta   90.00
_cell.angle_gamma   90.00
#
_symmetry.space_group_name_H-M   'P 1'
#
loop_
_entity.id
_entity.type
_entity.pdbx_description
1 polymer ?
#
loop_
_entity_poly.entity_id
_entity_poly.type
_entity_poly.pdbx_seq_one_letter_code
_entity_poly.pdbx_strand_id
1 'polypeptide(L)' 'MTDNAVLQLRAERLARATRPFLARGNRVRRCQRCLLPQKLCLCATLAPSEAKKSLLSGDV' A
#
# COMPACT_ATOMS: atom_id res chain seq x y z
N MET A 1 5.77 -12.15 -3.57
CA MET A 1 5.12 -10.89 -3.17
C MET A 1 5.61 -9.81 -4.14
N THR A 2 4.71 -9.03 -4.73
CA THR A 2 5.11 -7.92 -5.62
C THR A 2 5.47 -6.72 -4.74
N ASP A 3 6.75 -6.57 -4.45
CA ASP A 3 7.27 -5.44 -3.68
C ASP A 3 7.45 -4.25 -4.63
N ASN A 4 6.51 -3.33 -4.59
CA ASN A 4 6.55 -2.13 -5.44
C ASN A 4 7.06 -0.93 -4.63
N ALA A 5 7.53 0.09 -5.34
CA ALA A 5 8.12 1.29 -4.72
C ALA A 5 7.17 1.95 -3.69
N VAL A 6 5.86 1.86 -3.89
CA VAL A 6 4.85 2.43 -2.97
C VAL A 6 4.81 1.68 -1.64
N LEU A 7 4.80 0.34 -1.68
CA LEU A 7 4.79 -0.49 -0.47
C LEU A 7 6.10 -0.34 0.32
N GLN A 8 7.23 -0.27 -0.38
CA GLN A 8 8.55 -0.01 0.23
C GLN A 8 8.57 1.36 0.94
N LEU A 9 8.21 2.44 0.22
CA LEU A 9 8.17 3.79 0.79
C LEU A 9 7.25 3.89 2.00
N ARG A 10 6.11 3.18 1.99
CA ARG A 10 5.20 3.12 3.14
C ARG A 10 5.88 2.47 4.35
N ALA A 11 6.53 1.32 4.17
CA ALA A 11 7.22 0.62 5.24
C ALA A 11 8.30 1.49 5.89
N GLU A 12 9.12 2.17 5.07
CA GLU A 12 10.13 3.11 5.55
C GLU A 12 9.54 4.29 6.32
N ARG A 13 8.41 4.86 5.84
CA ARG A 13 7.74 5.97 6.52
C ARG A 13 7.18 5.54 7.87
N LEU A 14 6.61 4.34 7.96
CA LEU A 14 6.15 3.77 9.22
C LEU A 14 7.31 3.53 10.19
N ALA A 15 8.45 3.02 9.71
CA ALA A 15 9.65 2.81 10.53
C ALA A 15 10.24 4.11 11.07
N ARG A 16 10.19 5.20 10.29
CA ARG A 16 10.65 6.54 10.69
C ARG A 16 9.65 7.32 11.55
N ALA A 17 8.39 6.90 11.60
CA ALA A 17 7.35 7.66 12.29
C ALA A 17 7.50 7.54 13.82
N THR A 18 7.87 8.65 14.46
CA THR A 18 7.99 8.75 15.93
C THR A 18 6.74 9.35 16.58
N ARG A 19 5.90 10.04 15.80
CA ARG A 19 4.67 10.69 16.29
C ARG A 19 3.53 9.67 16.38
N PRO A 20 2.73 9.66 17.47
CA PRO A 20 1.59 8.76 17.57
C PRO A 20 0.59 9.02 16.43
N PHE A 21 0.05 7.96 15.84
CA PHE A 21 -0.96 8.05 14.79
C PHE A 21 -2.33 8.37 15.41
N LEU A 22 -2.79 9.61 15.26
CA LEU A 22 -4.02 10.13 15.88
C LEU A 22 -5.16 10.41 14.89
N ALA A 23 -5.29 9.61 13.83
CA ALA A 23 -6.43 9.70 12.91
C ALA A 23 -7.65 8.92 13.43
N ARG A 24 -8.86 9.29 12.98
CA ARG A 24 -10.06 8.46 13.19
C ARG A 24 -9.82 7.06 12.62
N GLY A 25 -10.04 6.04 13.45
CA GLY A 25 -9.78 4.64 13.09
C GLY A 25 -8.32 4.18 13.24
N ASN A 26 -7.48 4.92 13.97
CA ASN A 26 -6.09 4.52 14.28
C ASN A 26 -5.95 3.14 14.95
N ARG A 27 -6.96 2.70 15.70
CA ARG A 27 -7.01 1.37 16.35
C ARG A 27 -7.26 0.22 15.38
N VAL A 28 -7.71 0.50 14.16
CA VAL A 28 -8.01 -0.53 13.17
C VAL A 28 -6.71 -1.12 12.64
N ARG A 29 -6.48 -2.41 12.90
CA ARG A 29 -5.38 -3.16 12.27
C ARG A 29 -5.69 -3.37 10.79
N ARG A 30 -4.81 -2.86 9.93
CA ARG A 30 -4.94 -2.92 8.47
C ARG A 30 -3.88 -3.84 7.88
N CYS A 31 -4.21 -4.50 6.79
CA CYS A 31 -3.23 -5.22 5.99
C CYS A 31 -2.18 -4.25 5.45
N GLN A 32 -0.89 -4.58 5.52
CA GLN A 32 0.17 -3.71 4.99
C GLN A 32 0.16 -3.63 3.45
N ARG A 33 -0.48 -4.59 2.78
CA ARG A 33 -0.54 -4.67 1.32
C ARG A 33 -1.77 -3.98 0.74
N CYS A 34 -2.98 -4.41 1.11
CA CYS A 34 -4.21 -3.81 0.57
C CYS A 34 -4.78 -2.64 1.39
N LEU A 35 -4.24 -2.35 2.58
CA LEU A 35 -4.66 -1.25 3.48
C LEU A 35 -6.11 -1.34 4.03
N LEU A 36 -6.81 -2.43 3.73
CA LEU A 36 -8.12 -2.75 4.29
C LEU A 36 -7.98 -3.26 5.74
N PRO A 37 -9.04 -3.13 6.56
CA PRO A 37 -9.11 -3.81 7.85
C PRO A 37 -8.82 -5.31 7.68
N GLN A 38 -8.11 -5.94 8.63
CA GLN A 38 -7.72 -7.35 8.51
C GLN A 38 -8.91 -8.29 8.22
N LYS A 39 -10.08 -8.03 8.82
CA LYS A 39 -11.32 -8.79 8.58
C LYS A 39 -11.86 -8.70 7.15
N LEU A 40 -11.45 -7.67 6.40
CA LEU A 40 -11.84 -7.39 5.01
C LEU A 40 -10.65 -7.52 4.06
N CYS A 41 -9.59 -8.22 4.47
CA CYS A 41 -8.40 -8.39 3.64
C CYS A 41 -8.73 -9.24 2.41
N LEU A 42 -8.41 -8.71 1.22
CA LEU A 42 -8.61 -9.41 -0.05
C LEU A 42 -7.30 -9.98 -0.63
N CYS A 43 -6.18 -9.86 0.08
CA CYS A 43 -4.88 -10.25 -0.46
C CYS A 43 -4.77 -11.73 -0.84
N ALA A 44 -5.59 -12.61 -0.25
CA ALA A 44 -5.63 -14.02 -0.60
C ALA A 44 -6.32 -14.30 -1.94
N THR A 45 -7.22 -13.42 -2.40
CA THR A 45 -7.99 -13.60 -3.63
C THR A 45 -7.48 -12.76 -4.80
N LEU A 46 -6.57 -11.81 -4.54
CA LEU A 46 -5.99 -10.96 -5.58
C LEU A 46 -5.04 -11.76 -6.48
N ALA A 47 -5.34 -11.77 -7.79
CA ALA A 47 -4.44 -12.23 -8.83
C ALA A 47 -3.62 -11.05 -9.39
N PRO A 48 -2.31 -11.23 -9.66
CA PRO A 48 -1.52 -10.23 -10.36
C PRO A 48 -2.09 -10.01 -11.77
N SER A 49 -2.15 -8.75 -12.19
CA SER A 49 -2.55 -8.34 -13.54
C SER A 49 -1.51 -7.38 -14.10
N GLU A 50 -1.20 -7.50 -15.38
CA GLU A 50 -0.25 -6.62 -16.04
C GLU A 50 -0.87 -5.24 -16.27
N ALA A 51 -0.16 -4.21 -15.84
CA ALA A 51 -0.54 -2.84 -16.15
C ALA A 51 -0.30 -2.56 -17.63
N LYS A 52 -1.35 -2.16 -18.35
CA LYS A 52 -1.21 -1.62 -19.70
C LYS A 52 -0.57 -0.24 -19.60
N LYS A 53 0.70 -0.13 -20.00
CA LYS A 53 1.37 1.17 -20.14
C LYS A 53 0.78 1.86 -21.37
N SER A 54 -0.06 2.87 -21.17
CA SER A 54 -0.34 3.84 -22.23
C SER A 54 0.92 4.68 -22.41
N LEU A 55 1.58 4.56 -23.56
CA LEU A 55 2.69 5.43 -23.95
C LEU A 55 2.17 6.87 -24.01
N LEU A 56 2.35 7.64 -22.94
CA LEU A 56 2.38 9.09 -23.03
C LEU A 56 3.84 9.47 -23.24
N SER A 57 4.23 9.48 -24.50
CA SER A 57 5.39 10.22 -24.99
C SER A 57 5.18 11.69 -24.67
N GLY A 58 5.93 12.18 -23.69
CA GLY A 58 5.99 13.58 -23.30
C GLY A 58 7.38 13.82 -22.75
N ASP A 59 8.28 14.19 -23.65
CA ASP A 59 9.66 14.57 -23.39
C ASP A 59 9.74 15.68 -22.32
N VAL A 60 10.84 15.65 -21.57
CA VAL A 60 11.25 16.67 -20.58
C VAL A 60 11.46 18.03 -21.23
#